data_AF-T0HAG0-F1
#
_entry.id   AF-T0HAG0-F1
#
_cell.length_a   1.000
_cell.length_b   1.000
_cell.length_c   1.000
_cell.angle_alpha   90.00
_cell.angle_beta   90.00
_cell.angle_gamma   90.00
#
_symmetry.space_group_name_H-M   'P 1'
#
loop_
_entity.id
_entity.type
_entity.pdbx_description
1 polymer ?
#
loop_
_entity_poly.entity_id
_entity_poly.type
_entity_poly.pdbx_seq_one_letter_code
_entity_poly.pdbx_strand_id
1 'polypeptide(L)'
;MYDKNKFEIYISNFTGPLRNRFSLAHELGHYFLHSSEGQKQIVAARSGSNLCEWQANWFAAAFLMPEQEFKDVVEKFSHHNMDYVAAHFLVSRKAADVRYDSIFKS
;
A
#
# COMPACT_ATOMS: atom_id res chain seq x y z
N MET A 1 2.72 18.36 25.38
CA MET A 1 2.13 17.01 25.53
C MET A 1 1.62 16.58 24.17
N TYR A 2 1.94 15.37 23.73
CA TYR A 2 1.51 14.88 22.42
C TYR A 2 0.05 14.40 22.50
N ASP A 3 -0.78 14.89 21.58
CA ASP A 3 -2.16 14.44 21.45
C ASP A 3 -2.18 13.12 20.69
N LYS A 4 -2.51 12.03 21.38
CA LYS A 4 -2.64 10.69 20.79
C LYS A 4 -3.71 10.62 19.71
N ASN A 5 -4.61 11.60 19.66
CA ASN A 5 -5.66 11.70 18.64
C ASN A 5 -5.19 12.43 17.37
N LYS A 6 -3.94 12.88 17.31
CA LYS A 6 -3.43 13.66 16.17
C LYS A 6 -2.33 12.91 15.42
N PHE A 7 -2.75 12.19 14.38
CA PHE A 7 -1.85 11.60 13.38
C PHE A 7 -2.01 12.37 12.06
N GLU A 8 -0.94 13.03 11.61
CA GLU A 8 -0.94 13.82 10.37
C GLU A 8 -0.22 13.03 9.27
N ILE A 9 -0.93 12.79 8.17
CA ILE A 9 -0.37 12.17 6.97
C ILE A 9 -0.13 13.26 5.93
N TYR A 10 1.09 13.33 5.41
CA TYR A 10 1.44 14.25 4.33
C TYR A 10 1.57 13.47 3.02
N ILE A 11 0.74 13.82 2.04
CA ILE A 11 0.82 13.24 0.69
C ILE A 11 1.25 14.35 -0.26
N SER A 12 2.13 14.02 -1.20
CA SER A 12 2.54 14.99 -2.24
C SER A 12 1.38 15.28 -3.19
N ASN A 13 1.02 16.56 -3.33
CA ASN A 13 -0.04 17.01 -4.23
C ASN A 13 0.33 16.90 -5.73
N PHE A 14 1.57 16.56 -6.07
CA PHE A 14 2.07 16.51 -7.45
C PHE A 14 1.97 15.13 -8.10
N THR A 15 1.15 14.22 -7.55
CA THR A 15 1.00 12.87 -8.10
C THR A 15 -0.45 12.53 -8.45
N GLY A 16 -0.63 11.63 -9.42
CA GLY A 16 -1.96 11.24 -9.89
C GLY A 16 -2.78 10.49 -8.83
N PRO A 17 -4.11 10.39 -8.99
CA PRO A 17 -5.02 9.87 -7.97
C PRO A 17 -4.71 8.43 -7.53
N LEU A 18 -4.28 7.56 -8.46
CA LEU A 18 -3.90 6.17 -8.15
C LEU A 18 -2.65 6.12 -7.25
N ARG A 19 -1.68 7.01 -7.50
CA ARG A 19 -0.46 7.09 -6.68
C ARG A 19 -0.77 7.69 -5.31
N ASN A 20 -1.60 8.73 -5.25
CA ASN A 20 -2.07 9.28 -3.97
C ASN A 20 -2.80 8.24 -3.12
N ARG A 21 -3.66 7.41 -3.73
CA ARG A 21 -4.36 6.32 -3.03
C ARG A 21 -3.39 5.29 -2.46
N PHE A 22 -2.39 4.89 -3.24
CA PHE A 22 -1.36 3.96 -2.76
C PHE A 22 -0.50 4.59 -1.65
N SER A 23 -0.09 5.85 -1.80
CA SER A 23 0.64 6.59 -0.77
C SER A 23 -0.15 6.70 0.53
N LEU A 24 -1.46 6.99 0.47
CA LEU A 24 -2.29 7.00 1.68
C LEU A 24 -2.30 5.63 2.37
N ALA A 25 -2.47 4.54 1.61
CA ALA A 25 -2.44 3.19 2.16
C ALA A 25 -1.07 2.81 2.75
N HIS A 26 0.01 3.32 2.17
CA HIS A 26 1.38 3.15 2.67
C HIS A 26 1.57 3.85 4.03
N GLU A 27 1.10 5.09 4.15
CA GLU A 27 1.16 5.84 5.42
C GLU A 27 0.27 5.22 6.50
N LEU A 28 -0.87 4.63 6.13
CA LEU A 28 -1.66 3.78 7.03
C LEU A 28 -0.87 2.53 7.47
N GLY A 29 -0.07 1.94 6.59
CA GLY A 29 0.84 0.86 6.95
C GLY A 29 1.84 1.30 8.02
N HIS A 30 2.44 2.48 7.89
CA HIS A 30 3.27 3.04 8.95
C HIS A 30 2.50 3.23 10.26
N TYR A 31 1.29 3.77 10.19
CA TYR A 31 0.45 3.96 11.37
C TYR A 31 0.19 2.63 12.12
N PHE A 32 -0.34 1.61 11.43
CA PHE A 32 -0.72 0.35 12.07
C PHE A 32 0.48 -0.52 12.47
N LEU A 33 1.52 -0.58 11.64
CA LEU A 33 2.63 -1.52 11.88
C LEU A 33 3.74 -0.92 12.76
N HIS A 34 3.99 0.38 12.66
CA HIS A 34 5.22 0.97 13.19
C HIS A 34 4.97 2.03 14.26
N SER A 35 3.76 2.60 14.34
CA SER A 35 3.45 3.71 15.26
C SER A 35 2.78 3.26 16.56
N SER A 36 2.42 1.97 16.66
CA SER A 36 1.55 1.47 17.72
C SER A 36 0.29 2.33 17.84
N GLU A 37 -0.36 2.60 16.71
CA GLU A 37 -1.56 3.43 16.61
C GLU A 37 -1.37 4.84 17.24
N GLY A 38 -0.28 5.50 16.89
CA GLY A 38 0.05 6.86 17.34
C GLY A 38 0.75 6.95 18.69
N GLN A 39 1.01 5.83 19.37
CA GLN A 39 1.71 5.82 20.66
C GLN A 39 3.23 6.01 20.53
N LYS A 40 3.80 5.71 19.37
CA LYS A 40 5.22 5.88 19.05
C LYS A 40 5.39 6.83 17.88
N GLN A 41 6.19 7.87 18.07
CA GLN A 41 6.57 8.77 17.00
C GLN A 41 7.44 8.03 15.99
N ILE A 42 6.96 7.95 14.74
CA ILE A 42 7.78 7.48 13.62
C ILE A 42 8.34 8.71 12.93
N VAL A 43 9.66 8.77 12.82
CA VAL A 43 10.31 9.59 11.80
C VAL A 43 10.82 8.58 10.78
N ALA A 44 10.09 8.43 9.67
CA ALA A 44 10.34 7.40 8.64
C ALA A 44 11.81 7.36 8.16
N ALA A 45 12.55 8.45 8.35
CA ALA A 45 13.87 8.65 7.79
C ALA A 45 15.09 8.14 8.60
N ARG A 46 15.03 7.70 9.88
CA ARG A 46 16.27 7.73 10.71
C ARG A 46 16.92 6.47 11.30
N SER A 47 16.37 5.25 11.29
CA SER A 47 17.19 4.09 11.76
C SER A 47 16.83 2.69 11.23
N GLY A 48 15.83 2.56 10.36
CA GLY A 48 15.40 1.28 9.79
C GLY A 48 14.59 1.44 8.52
N SER A 49 14.84 2.54 7.79
CA SER A 49 13.97 3.06 6.72
C SER A 49 13.62 1.98 5.71
N ASN A 50 14.58 1.23 5.18
CA ASN A 50 14.27 0.25 4.15
C ASN A 50 13.25 -0.80 4.61
N LEU A 51 13.46 -1.49 5.73
CA LEU A 51 12.54 -2.56 6.16
C LEU A 51 11.14 -2.03 6.48
N CYS A 52 11.04 -0.90 7.22
CA CYS A 52 9.75 -0.31 7.54
C CYS A 52 9.01 0.15 6.28
N GLU A 53 9.71 0.73 5.31
CA GLU A 53 9.14 1.15 4.02
C GLU A 53 8.70 -0.05 3.18
N TRP A 54 9.47 -1.16 3.18
CA TRP A 54 9.06 -2.42 2.55
C TRP A 54 7.79 -2.98 3.19
N GLN A 55 7.73 -3.00 4.53
CA GLN A 55 6.55 -3.46 5.27
C GLN A 55 5.33 -2.60 5.01
N ALA A 56 5.48 -1.27 4.96
CA ALA A 56 4.41 -0.34 4.62
C ALA A 56 3.93 -0.53 3.17
N ASN A 57 4.84 -0.80 2.22
CA ASN A 57 4.49 -1.13 0.85
C ASN A 57 3.72 -2.46 0.74
N TRP A 58 4.14 -3.50 1.47
CA TRP A 58 3.42 -4.77 1.52
C TRP A 58 2.04 -4.61 2.15
N PHE A 59 1.93 -3.84 3.23
CA PHE A 59 0.65 -3.47 3.81
C PHE A 59 -0.25 -2.78 2.79
N ALA A 60 0.23 -1.73 2.12
CA ALA A 60 -0.53 -0.99 1.13
C ALA A 60 -1.03 -1.89 -0.02
N ALA A 61 -0.17 -2.77 -0.52
CA ALA A 61 -0.52 -3.73 -1.56
C ALA A 61 -1.60 -4.71 -1.09
N ALA A 62 -1.45 -5.29 0.11
CA ALA A 62 -2.42 -6.24 0.65
C ALA A 62 -3.75 -5.57 1.04
N PHE A 63 -3.70 -4.33 1.53
CA PHE A 63 -4.86 -3.54 1.91
C PHE A 63 -5.69 -3.10 0.70
N LEU A 64 -5.02 -2.65 -0.38
CA LEU A 64 -5.70 -2.23 -1.60
C LEU A 64 -6.08 -3.38 -2.53
N MET A 65 -5.39 -4.52 -2.42
CA MET A 65 -5.61 -5.72 -3.23
C MET A 65 -5.66 -6.96 -2.32
N PRO A 66 -6.78 -7.17 -1.60
CA PRO A 66 -6.96 -8.34 -0.74
C PRO A 66 -6.74 -9.64 -1.51
N GLU A 67 -6.06 -10.60 -0.91
CA GLU A 67 -5.54 -11.76 -1.65
C GLU A 67 -6.62 -12.57 -2.37
N GLN A 68 -7.71 -12.92 -1.68
CA GLN A 68 -8.78 -13.73 -2.27
C GLN A 68 -9.46 -12.99 -3.43
N GLU A 69 -9.86 -11.74 -3.20
CA GLU A 69 -10.48 -10.90 -4.23
C GLU A 69 -9.51 -10.68 -5.41
N PHE A 70 -8.23 -10.49 -5.14
CA PHE A 70 -7.21 -10.34 -6.19
C PHE A 70 -7.10 -11.61 -7.03
N LYS A 71 -7.12 -12.81 -6.42
CA LYS A 71 -7.12 -14.08 -7.15
C LYS A 71 -8.35 -14.21 -8.04
N ASP A 72 -9.54 -13.91 -7.51
CA ASP A 72 -10.80 -14.01 -8.24
C ASP A 72 -10.85 -13.03 -9.43
N VAL A 73 -10.37 -11.81 -9.23
CA VAL A 73 -10.29 -10.77 -10.29
C VAL A 73 -9.23 -11.14 -11.33
N VAL A 74 -8.07 -11.67 -10.90
CA VAL A 74 -7.07 -12.20 -11.81
C VAL A 74 -7.69 -13.30 -12.64
N GLU A 75 -8.27 -14.35 -12.07
CA GLU A 75 -8.90 -15.44 -12.84
C GLU A 75 -9.95 -14.94 -13.84
N LYS A 76 -10.77 -13.96 -13.44
CA LYS A 76 -11.78 -13.34 -14.29
C LYS A 76 -11.19 -12.59 -15.50
N PHE A 77 -10.01 -11.98 -15.36
CA PHE A 77 -9.40 -11.12 -16.39
C PHE A 77 -8.06 -11.64 -16.95
N SER A 78 -7.56 -12.79 -16.46
CA SER A 78 -6.24 -13.36 -16.80
C SER A 78 -6.27 -14.17 -18.10
N HIS A 79 -6.85 -13.55 -19.12
CA HIS A 79 -6.63 -13.87 -20.53
C HIS A 79 -6.15 -12.60 -21.25
N HIS A 80 -5.00 -12.09 -20.81
CA HIS A 80 -4.14 -11.07 -21.47
C HIS A 80 -4.20 -9.61 -20.99
N ASN A 81 -4.81 -9.24 -19.84
CA ASN A 81 -4.58 -7.86 -19.39
C ASN A 81 -4.69 -7.56 -17.88
N MET A 82 -3.54 -7.39 -17.21
CA MET A 82 -3.51 -6.84 -15.84
C MET A 82 -3.83 -5.34 -15.76
N ASP A 83 -4.03 -4.63 -16.88
CA ASP A 83 -4.54 -3.25 -16.85
C ASP A 83 -5.98 -3.26 -16.35
N TYR A 84 -6.77 -4.29 -16.69
CA TYR A 84 -8.11 -4.44 -16.12
C TYR A 84 -8.08 -4.77 -14.63
N VAL A 85 -7.14 -5.62 -14.20
CA VAL A 85 -6.93 -5.93 -12.78
C VAL A 85 -6.52 -4.66 -12.02
N ALA A 86 -5.56 -3.89 -12.54
CA ALA A 86 -5.11 -2.64 -11.93
C ALA A 86 -6.24 -1.60 -11.88
N ALA A 87 -7.04 -1.49 -12.95
CA ALA A 87 -8.19 -0.60 -12.99
C ALA A 87 -9.27 -1.00 -11.98
N HIS A 88 -9.52 -2.30 -11.79
CA HIS A 88 -10.48 -2.81 -10.81
C HIS A 88 -10.13 -2.36 -9.38
N PHE A 89 -8.85 -2.48 -9.00
CA PHE A 89 -8.36 -2.08 -7.68
C PHE A 89 -8.01 -0.59 -7.57
N LEU A 90 -8.14 0.18 -8.65
CA LEU A 90 -7.78 1.59 -8.71
C LEU A 90 -6.33 1.84 -8.26
N VAL A 91 -5.42 1.00 -8.75
CA VAL A 91 -3.98 1.11 -8.53
C VAL A 91 -3.24 1.26 -9.87
N SER A 92 -1.96 1.61 -9.81
CA SER A 92 -1.12 1.57 -11.01
C SER A 92 -0.92 0.13 -11.50
N ARG A 93 -0.73 -0.05 -12.81
CA ARG A 93 -0.36 -1.34 -13.40
C ARG A 93 0.84 -2.00 -12.70
N LYS A 94 1.86 -1.20 -12.39
CA LYS A 94 3.06 -1.67 -11.67
C LYS A 94 2.74 -2.24 -10.29
N ALA A 95 1.84 -1.64 -9.53
CA ALA A 95 1.44 -2.14 -8.21
C ALA A 95 0.69 -3.48 -8.32
N ALA A 96 -0.19 -3.61 -9.32
CA ALA A 96 -0.88 -4.87 -9.59
C ALA A 96 0.09 -5.99 -10.02
N ASP A 97 1.09 -5.70 -10.86
CA ASP A 97 2.11 -6.68 -11.25
C ASP A 97 2.93 -7.16 -10.03
N VAL A 98 3.35 -6.24 -9.16
CA VAL A 98 4.06 -6.61 -7.92
C VAL A 98 3.19 -7.47 -7.00
N ARG A 99 1.90 -7.16 -6.89
CA ARG A 99 0.96 -7.96 -6.11
C ARG A 99 0.78 -9.36 -6.69
N TYR A 100 0.67 -9.47 -8.01
CA TYR A 100 0.63 -10.76 -8.69
C TYR A 100 1.87 -11.60 -8.38
N ASP A 101 3.06 -11.03 -8.52
CA ASP A 101 4.31 -11.74 -8.22
C ASP A 101 4.35 -12.20 -6.76
N SER A 102 3.86 -11.38 -5.82
CA SER A 102 3.82 -11.71 -4.39
C SER A 102 2.85 -12.84 -3.99
N ILE A 103 1.88 -13.19 -4.86
CA ILE A 103 0.86 -14.22 -4.58
C ILE A 103 1.13 -15.50 -5.38
N PHE A 104 1.57 -15.35 -6.63
CA PHE A 104 1.62 -16.46 -7.60
C PHE A 104 3.04 -16.92 -7.95
N LYS A 105 4.08 -16.15 -7.59
CA LYS A 105 5.50 -16.47 -7.87
C LYS A 105 6.36 -16.58 -6.62
N SER A 106 5.76 -16.45 -5.43
CA SER A 106 6.39 -16.54 -4.12
C SER A 106 6.63 -17.99 -3.69
#